data_AF-A0AAP0IXZ2-F1
#
_entry.id   AF-A0AAP0IXZ2-F1
#
_cell.length_a   1.000
_cell.length_b   1.000
_cell.length_c   1.000
_cell.angle_alpha   90.00
_cell.angle_beta   90.00
_cell.angle_gamma   90.00
#
_symmetry.space_group_name_H-M   'P 1'
#
loop_
_entity.id
_entity.type
_entity.pdbx_description
1 polymer ?
#
loop_
_entity_poly.entity_id
_entity_poly.type
_entity_poly.pdbx_seq_one_letter_code
_entity_poly.pdbx_strand_id
1 'polypeptide(L)'
;MLTKIKKLPIKVIDQLRWDLGLPQDYVKGLVVDYPDYFEVSPMRIGGENEEVLGLEMVCWIDELGVSAMERKARKESRRYVKGMPIAFPMQFSRGFDMEKKVKRWVDEWQKLPYISPYEDGSHLNPKSDQAEKWTVAVLHEFLNLLISKKTEKDNILFLGDQLGLRTRFRRALVNHPGIFYVSNKIRTHTAVLREGYKRDLLVEKHPLMGMRYQYIHLMNKGKEQVQSSGAPSSAYARRQGTGDAKLEEEKGEFLGSEVEESGEVENGYGSNISDDDDEEEEDDEDEDEKNVPNRCVVGGESREPSRIRSREFSRSPPRGNSKGSYRNRFENNLSMVSGRREPRNRRGNIVKA
;
A
#
# COMPACT_ATOMS: atom_id res chain seq x y z
N MET A 1 17.65 4.94 -7.83
CA MET A 1 17.23 3.89 -6.88
C MET A 1 15.91 4.33 -6.27
N LEU A 2 15.05 3.45 -5.75
CA LEU A 2 13.80 3.90 -5.07
C LEU A 2 14.08 4.72 -3.80
N THR A 3 15.31 4.63 -3.27
CA THR A 3 15.81 5.37 -2.12
C THR A 3 16.47 6.69 -2.53
N LYS A 4 16.24 7.75 -1.77
CA LYS A 4 16.86 9.07 -1.97
C LYS A 4 18.39 9.04 -1.91
N ILE A 5 18.94 8.31 -0.95
CA ILE A 5 20.38 8.29 -0.65
C ILE A 5 21.15 7.34 -1.60
N LYS A 6 20.49 6.73 -2.59
CA LYS A 6 21.08 5.65 -3.44
C LYS A 6 21.74 4.53 -2.62
N LYS A 7 21.33 4.36 -1.37
CA LYS A 7 21.78 3.33 -0.44
C LYS A 7 20.56 2.70 0.20
N LEU A 8 20.59 1.38 0.36
CA LEU A 8 19.58 0.63 1.10
C LEU A 8 20.27 -0.30 2.09
N PRO A 9 19.83 -0.36 3.37
CA PRO A 9 20.41 -1.27 4.33
C PRO A 9 20.31 -2.73 3.88
N ILE A 10 21.40 -3.50 4.08
CA ILE A 10 21.44 -4.93 3.74
C ILE A 10 20.32 -5.69 4.45
N LYS A 11 20.01 -5.34 5.70
CA LYS A 11 18.91 -5.94 6.49
C LYS A 11 17.56 -5.93 5.74
N VAL A 12 17.30 -4.87 4.97
CA VAL A 12 16.05 -4.71 4.19
C VAL A 12 16.05 -5.60 2.95
N ILE A 13 17.20 -5.69 2.28
CA ILE A 13 17.36 -6.58 1.13
C ILE A 13 17.28 -8.03 1.58
N ASP A 14 17.84 -8.37 2.74
CA ASP A 14 17.81 -9.71 3.31
C ASP A 14 16.39 -10.17 3.66
N GLN A 15 15.57 -9.27 4.21
CA GLN A 15 14.15 -9.54 4.49
C GLN A 15 13.36 -9.81 3.20
N LEU A 16 13.73 -9.14 2.11
CA LEU A 16 13.10 -9.29 0.78
C LEU A 16 13.81 -10.29 -0.13
N ARG A 17 14.87 -10.96 0.35
CA ARG A 17 15.76 -11.80 -0.46
C ARG A 17 14.99 -12.85 -1.25
N TRP A 18 14.06 -13.52 -0.57
CA TRP A 18 13.20 -14.53 -1.18
C TRP A 18 12.19 -13.94 -2.17
N ASP A 19 11.61 -12.78 -1.91
CA ASP A 19 10.65 -12.13 -2.80
C ASP A 19 11.32 -11.58 -4.08
N LEU A 20 12.58 -11.14 -3.96
CA LEU A 20 13.42 -10.70 -5.07
C LEU A 20 14.10 -11.86 -5.82
N GLY A 21 14.13 -13.06 -5.23
CA GLY A 21 14.79 -14.24 -5.80
C GLY A 21 16.31 -14.13 -5.84
N LEU A 22 16.88 -13.41 -4.88
CA LEU A 22 18.32 -13.25 -4.74
C LEU A 22 18.96 -14.53 -4.15
N PRO A 23 20.18 -14.90 -4.58
CA PRO A 23 20.96 -15.96 -3.93
C PRO A 23 21.21 -15.68 -2.45
N GLN A 24 21.44 -16.74 -1.66
CA GLN A 24 21.72 -16.63 -0.23
C GLN A 24 22.95 -15.76 0.06
N ASP A 25 23.93 -15.80 -0.83
CA ASP A 25 25.23 -15.15 -0.77
C ASP A 25 25.35 -14.00 -1.79
N TYR A 26 24.24 -13.37 -2.21
CA TYR A 26 24.23 -12.32 -3.24
C TYR A 26 25.25 -11.20 -3.00
N VAL A 27 25.57 -10.87 -1.75
CA VAL A 27 26.58 -9.85 -1.42
C VAL A 27 27.99 -10.29 -1.83
N LYS A 28 28.33 -11.58 -1.68
CA LYS A 28 29.66 -12.12 -1.97
C LYS A 28 29.78 -12.71 -3.38
N GLY A 29 28.66 -13.13 -3.97
CA GLY A 29 28.58 -13.56 -5.37
C GLY A 29 28.20 -12.39 -6.26
N LEU A 30 26.90 -12.10 -6.32
CA LEU A 30 26.32 -11.16 -7.30
C LEU A 30 26.90 -9.74 -7.22
N VAL A 31 26.99 -9.14 -6.03
CA VAL A 31 27.46 -7.74 -5.90
C VAL A 31 28.92 -7.60 -6.32
N VAL A 32 29.77 -8.60 -6.02
CA VAL A 32 31.20 -8.61 -6.38
C VAL A 32 31.40 -8.69 -7.90
N ASP A 33 30.48 -9.35 -8.61
CA ASP A 33 30.52 -9.44 -10.08
C ASP A 33 30.12 -8.12 -10.78
N TYR A 34 29.52 -7.18 -10.03
CA TYR A 34 29.01 -5.90 -10.55
C TYR A 34 29.51 -4.68 -9.74
N PRO A 35 30.84 -4.51 -9.56
CA PRO A 35 31.41 -3.47 -8.71
C PRO A 35 31.20 -2.06 -9.27
N ASP A 36 31.06 -1.93 -10.59
CA ASP A 36 30.78 -0.65 -11.25
C ASP A 36 29.37 -0.13 -10.92
N TYR A 37 28.47 -1.01 -10.49
CA TYR A 37 27.08 -0.68 -10.21
C TYR A 37 26.76 -0.62 -8.73
N PHE A 38 27.35 -1.53 -7.95
CA PHE A 38 27.01 -1.72 -6.54
C PHE A 38 28.26 -1.82 -5.67
N GLU A 39 28.21 -1.16 -4.52
CA GLU A 39 29.24 -1.21 -3.50
C GLU A 39 28.59 -1.44 -2.13
N VAL A 40 29.26 -2.19 -1.26
CA VAL A 40 28.83 -2.31 0.13
C VAL A 40 29.59 -1.28 0.95
N SER A 41 28.87 -0.31 1.52
CA SER A 41 29.46 0.78 2.28
C SER A 41 28.71 1.00 3.60
N PRO A 42 29.39 1.51 4.63
CA PRO A 42 28.72 1.85 5.89
C PRO A 42 27.67 2.94 5.66
N MET A 43 26.54 2.79 6.34
CA MET A 43 25.38 3.66 6.28
C MET A 43 24.88 3.90 7.71
N ARG A 44 24.45 5.13 7.98
CA ARG A 44 23.73 5.48 9.22
C ARG A 44 22.24 5.49 8.94
N ILE A 45 21.46 4.85 9.81
CA ILE A 45 20.00 4.86 9.78
C ILE A 45 19.54 5.70 10.96
N GLY A 46 18.75 6.75 10.70
CA GLY A 46 17.94 7.48 11.67
C GLY A 46 18.53 7.72 13.06
N GLY A 47 19.39 8.74 13.23
CA GLY A 47 19.81 9.27 14.54
C GLY A 47 20.62 8.32 15.45
N GLU A 48 20.66 7.03 15.16
CA GLU A 48 21.39 6.02 15.90
C GLU A 48 22.89 6.12 15.62
N ASN A 49 23.69 5.94 16.67
CA ASN A 49 25.16 5.87 16.57
C ASN A 49 25.65 4.53 15.97
N GLU A 50 24.76 3.65 15.52
CA GLU A 50 25.12 2.34 14.96
C GLU A 50 25.31 2.45 13.43
N GLU A 51 26.53 2.19 12.97
CA GLU A 51 26.81 2.05 11.54
C GLU A 51 26.38 0.66 11.09
N VAL A 52 25.47 0.61 10.11
CA VAL A 52 25.06 -0.63 9.45
C VAL A 52 25.64 -0.69 8.05
N LEU A 53 25.75 -1.90 7.49
CA LEU A 53 26.14 -2.04 6.09
C LEU A 53 24.94 -1.78 5.18
N GLY A 54 25.16 -0.90 4.19
CA GLY A 54 24.22 -0.61 3.12
C GLY A 54 24.76 -1.06 1.77
N LEU A 55 23.85 -1.45 0.88
CA LEU A 55 24.15 -1.59 -0.53
C LEU A 55 23.97 -0.22 -1.20
N GLU A 56 25.07 0.36 -1.64
CA GLU A 56 25.15 1.60 -2.37
C GLU A 56 25.12 1.35 -3.87
N MET A 57 24.41 2.22 -4.59
CA MET A 57 24.39 2.26 -6.03
C MET A 57 25.40 3.30 -6.53
N VAL A 58 26.51 2.82 -7.08
CA VAL A 58 27.65 3.61 -7.52
C VAL A 58 27.35 4.31 -8.85
N CYS A 59 26.92 3.54 -9.85
CA CYS A 59 26.59 4.05 -11.17
C CYS A 59 25.07 3.96 -11.43
N TRP A 60 24.49 5.10 -11.80
CA TRP A 60 23.09 5.17 -12.22
C TRP A 60 22.96 4.98 -13.73
N ILE A 61 22.17 4.00 -14.15
CA ILE A 61 21.81 3.78 -15.56
C ILE A 61 20.37 4.26 -15.79
N ASP A 62 20.20 5.32 -16.57
CA ASP A 62 18.88 5.91 -16.85
C ASP A 62 17.91 4.93 -17.52
N GLU A 63 18.42 4.00 -18.33
CA GLU A 63 17.61 2.98 -19.00
C GLU A 63 16.95 2.00 -18.02
N LEU A 64 17.58 1.77 -16.87
CA LEU A 64 17.05 0.92 -15.80
C LEU A 64 16.11 1.70 -14.87
N GLY A 65 16.24 3.02 -14.84
CA GLY A 65 15.41 3.95 -14.05
C GLY A 65 14.02 4.25 -14.65
N VAL A 66 13.41 3.29 -15.37
CA VAL A 66 12.10 3.45 -16.01
C VAL A 66 11.11 2.53 -15.34
N SER A 67 10.06 3.09 -14.74
CA SER A 67 9.06 2.32 -13.98
C SER A 67 8.29 1.36 -14.88
N ALA A 68 7.68 0.34 -14.27
CA ALA A 68 6.79 -0.60 -14.93
C ALA A 68 5.64 0.09 -15.67
N MET A 69 5.06 1.12 -15.04
CA MET A 69 3.97 1.92 -15.60
C MET A 69 4.45 2.76 -16.79
N GLU A 70 5.61 3.39 -16.69
CA GLU A 70 6.21 4.14 -17.82
C GLU A 70 6.56 3.23 -18.98
N ARG A 71 7.13 2.05 -18.70
CA ARG A 71 7.48 1.05 -19.71
C ARG A 71 6.25 0.54 -20.44
N LYS A 72 5.15 0.32 -19.72
CA LYS A 72 3.85 -0.07 -20.29
C LYS A 72 3.27 1.05 -21.15
N ALA A 73 3.27 2.29 -20.65
CA ALA A 73 2.78 3.45 -21.39
C ALA A 73 3.54 3.69 -22.70
N ARG A 74 4.88 3.56 -22.69
CA ARG A 74 5.74 3.64 -23.89
C ARG A 74 5.42 2.55 -24.91
N LYS A 75 5.07 1.33 -24.46
CA LYS A 75 4.68 0.21 -25.34
C LYS A 75 3.30 0.43 -25.96
N GLU A 76 2.35 0.94 -25.20
CA GLU A 76 0.97 1.16 -25.65
C GLU A 76 0.82 2.40 -26.55
N SER A 77 1.60 3.46 -26.28
CA SER A 77 1.54 4.71 -27.04
C SER A 77 2.92 5.29 -27.29
N ARG A 78 3.30 5.39 -28.57
CA ARG A 78 4.53 6.09 -28.99
C ARG A 78 4.53 7.60 -28.69
N ARG A 79 3.38 8.16 -28.30
CA ARG A 79 3.24 9.58 -27.94
C ARG A 79 3.43 9.84 -26.46
N TYR A 80 3.64 8.80 -25.65
CA TYR A 80 3.89 8.98 -24.23
C TYR A 80 5.17 9.80 -24.01
N VAL A 81 5.04 10.87 -23.23
CA VAL A 81 6.15 11.69 -22.76
C VAL A 81 6.11 11.70 -21.23
N LYS A 82 7.28 11.72 -20.60
CA LYS A 82 7.42 11.79 -19.14
C LYS A 82 6.62 12.98 -18.58
N GLY A 83 5.95 12.78 -17.47
CA GLY A 83 5.04 13.76 -16.86
C GLY A 83 3.61 13.75 -17.42
N MET A 84 3.33 12.99 -18.49
CA MET A 84 1.94 12.75 -18.89
C MET A 84 1.19 11.91 -17.85
N PRO A 85 -0.14 12.06 -17.76
CA PRO A 85 -0.95 11.19 -16.91
C PRO A 85 -0.82 9.73 -17.33
N ILE A 86 -0.57 8.86 -16.34
CA ILE A 86 -0.68 7.41 -16.51
C ILE A 86 -1.71 6.92 -15.50
N ALA A 87 -2.69 6.16 -15.99
CA ALA A 87 -3.70 5.54 -15.16
C ALA A 87 -3.26 4.16 -14.69
N PHE A 88 -3.43 3.86 -13.41
CA PHE A 88 -3.21 2.53 -12.87
C PHE A 88 -4.34 1.59 -13.30
N PRO A 89 -4.04 0.34 -13.69
CA PRO A 89 -5.07 -0.64 -13.97
C PRO A 89 -5.85 -0.96 -12.70
N MET A 90 -7.17 -0.81 -12.77
CA MET A 90 -8.05 -1.05 -11.64
C MET A 90 -8.83 -2.35 -11.85
N GLN A 91 -8.79 -3.22 -10.84
CA GLN A 91 -9.54 -4.47 -10.79
C GLN A 91 -10.25 -4.55 -9.45
N PHE A 92 -11.57 -4.66 -9.48
CA PHE A 92 -12.38 -4.80 -8.28
C PHE A 92 -12.94 -6.21 -8.16
N SER A 93 -13.15 -6.65 -6.92
CA SER A 93 -13.86 -7.90 -6.64
C SER A 93 -15.28 -7.85 -7.19
N ARG A 94 -15.86 -9.01 -7.51
CA ARG A 94 -17.25 -9.08 -7.97
C ARG A 94 -18.17 -8.51 -6.89
N GLY A 95 -19.14 -7.68 -7.31
CA GLY A 95 -20.08 -7.03 -6.39
C GLY A 95 -19.51 -5.82 -5.63
N PHE A 96 -18.27 -5.40 -5.89
CA PHE A 96 -17.76 -4.15 -5.36
C PHE A 96 -18.48 -2.96 -6.00
N ASP A 97 -19.30 -2.27 -5.21
CA ASP A 97 -19.96 -1.04 -5.62
C ASP A 97 -19.24 0.17 -5.04
N MET A 98 -18.85 1.10 -5.91
CA MET A 98 -18.11 2.30 -5.53
C MET A 98 -19.07 3.48 -5.50
N GLU A 99 -19.08 4.21 -4.39
CA GLU A 99 -19.88 5.44 -4.30
C GLU A 99 -19.52 6.40 -5.44
N LYS A 100 -20.52 7.03 -6.06
CA LYS A 100 -20.34 7.96 -7.19
C LYS A 100 -19.35 9.10 -6.88
N LYS A 101 -19.26 9.54 -5.63
CA LYS A 101 -18.28 10.56 -5.20
C LYS A 101 -16.86 10.03 -5.27
N VAL A 102 -16.62 8.85 -4.67
CA VAL A 102 -15.32 8.16 -4.71
C VAL A 102 -14.91 7.86 -6.14
N LYS A 103 -15.84 7.39 -6.97
CA LYS A 103 -15.56 7.13 -8.39
C LYS A 103 -15.08 8.36 -9.14
N ARG A 104 -15.77 9.52 -8.96
CA ARG A 104 -15.35 10.79 -9.58
C ARG A 104 -13.97 11.23 -9.09
N TRP A 105 -13.71 11.11 -7.78
CA TRP A 105 -12.39 11.41 -7.23
C TRP A 105 -11.31 10.51 -7.84
N VAL A 106 -11.54 9.20 -7.91
CA VAL A 106 -10.60 8.27 -8.57
C VAL A 106 -10.37 8.65 -10.03
N ASP A 107 -11.43 9.00 -10.78
CA ASP A 107 -11.31 9.40 -12.18
C ASP A 107 -10.47 10.69 -12.36
N GLU A 108 -10.56 11.64 -11.42
CA GLU A 108 -9.74 12.85 -11.39
C GLU A 108 -8.30 12.55 -10.96
N TRP A 109 -8.12 11.74 -9.92
CA TRP A 109 -6.82 11.28 -9.42
C TRP A 109 -6.03 10.51 -10.50
N GLN A 110 -6.69 9.66 -11.29
CA GLN A 110 -6.07 8.96 -12.42
C GLN A 110 -5.56 9.90 -13.52
N LYS A 111 -6.14 11.10 -13.66
CA LYS A 111 -5.72 12.12 -14.66
C LYS A 111 -4.54 12.98 -14.20
N LEU A 112 -4.13 12.90 -12.94
CA LEU A 112 -2.96 13.63 -12.47
C LEU A 112 -1.67 13.19 -13.21
N PRO A 113 -0.67 14.06 -13.37
CA PRO A 113 0.64 13.70 -13.90
C PRO A 113 1.24 12.48 -13.18
N TYR A 114 1.83 11.56 -13.94
CA TYR A 114 2.60 10.46 -13.35
C TYR A 114 4.04 10.91 -13.12
N ILE A 115 4.47 10.89 -11.86
CA ILE A 115 5.86 11.15 -11.44
C ILE A 115 6.52 9.79 -11.21
N SER A 116 7.70 9.56 -11.78
CA SER A 116 8.36 8.26 -11.67
C SER A 116 8.75 7.96 -10.21
N PRO A 117 8.62 6.70 -9.76
CA PRO A 117 9.12 6.23 -8.46
C PRO A 117 10.61 6.44 -8.23
N TYR A 118 11.38 6.60 -9.30
CA TYR A 118 12.83 6.85 -9.25
C TYR A 118 13.17 8.35 -9.22
N GLU A 119 12.17 9.23 -9.26
CA GLU A 119 12.32 10.68 -9.09
C GLU A 119 12.04 11.10 -7.66
N ASP A 120 12.60 12.24 -7.26
CA ASP A 120 12.39 12.78 -5.92
C ASP A 120 10.99 13.41 -5.78
N GLY A 121 10.11 12.75 -5.03
CA GLY A 121 8.78 13.25 -4.67
C GLY A 121 8.74 14.06 -3.38
N SER A 122 9.88 14.41 -2.77
CA SER A 122 9.95 15.10 -1.47
C SER A 122 9.28 16.47 -1.45
N HIS A 123 9.28 17.16 -2.60
CA HIS A 123 8.70 18.49 -2.79
C HIS A 123 7.17 18.51 -2.81
N LEU A 124 6.52 17.34 -2.87
CA LEU A 124 5.08 17.23 -2.92
C LEU A 124 4.47 17.43 -1.54
N ASN A 125 3.41 18.22 -1.45
CA ASN A 125 2.66 18.38 -0.20
C ASN A 125 2.14 17.00 0.26
N PRO A 126 2.49 16.54 1.48
CA PRO A 126 2.08 15.23 2.01
C PRO A 126 0.59 14.93 1.97
N LYS A 127 -0.26 15.97 2.01
CA LYS A 127 -1.72 15.86 2.03
C LYS A 127 -2.34 15.97 0.63
N SER A 128 -1.53 16.15 -0.42
CA SER A 128 -2.02 16.29 -1.80
C SER A 128 -2.29 14.94 -2.50
N ASP A 129 -3.27 14.94 -3.38
CA ASP A 129 -3.59 13.80 -4.26
C ASP A 129 -2.38 13.41 -5.14
N GLN A 130 -1.53 14.37 -5.50
CA GLN A 130 -0.29 14.12 -6.25
C GLN A 130 0.72 13.33 -5.41
N ALA A 131 0.87 13.63 -4.12
CA ALA A 131 1.72 12.88 -3.21
C ALA A 131 1.19 11.45 -2.96
N GLU A 132 -0.14 11.30 -2.86
CA GLU A 132 -0.77 9.98 -2.79
C GLU A 132 -0.52 9.18 -4.07
N LYS A 133 -0.65 9.83 -5.25
CA LYS A 133 -0.36 9.19 -6.54
C LYS A 133 1.09 8.73 -6.67
N TRP A 134 2.04 9.57 -6.25
CA TRP A 134 3.45 9.19 -6.25
C TRP A 134 3.73 8.05 -5.26
N THR A 135 3.12 8.07 -4.06
CA THR A 135 3.25 6.97 -3.09
C THR A 135 2.73 5.66 -3.67
N VAL A 136 1.56 5.67 -4.33
CA VAL A 136 1.01 4.50 -5.02
C VAL A 136 1.93 4.05 -6.15
N ALA A 137 2.54 4.98 -6.90
CA ALA A 137 3.51 4.65 -7.92
C ALA A 137 4.73 3.92 -7.34
N VAL A 138 5.28 4.39 -6.23
CA VAL A 138 6.41 3.74 -5.54
C VAL A 138 6.04 2.34 -5.06
N LEU A 139 4.89 2.20 -4.40
CA LEU A 139 4.43 0.90 -3.91
C LEU A 139 4.12 -0.08 -5.06
N HIS A 140 3.54 0.42 -6.14
CA HIS A 140 3.28 -0.34 -7.36
C HIS A 140 4.58 -0.84 -7.99
N GLU A 141 5.58 0.03 -8.12
CA GLU A 141 6.89 -0.35 -8.65
C GLU A 141 7.57 -1.38 -7.77
N PHE A 142 7.57 -1.14 -6.45
CA PHE A 142 8.13 -2.07 -5.49
C PHE A 142 7.53 -3.48 -5.62
N LEU A 143 6.20 -3.59 -5.59
CA LEU A 143 5.54 -4.89 -5.77
C LEU A 143 5.83 -5.49 -7.13
N ASN A 144 5.93 -4.68 -8.18
CA ASN A 144 6.21 -5.18 -9.53
C ASN A 144 7.67 -5.66 -9.70
N LEU A 145 8.62 -5.20 -8.88
CA LEU A 145 9.98 -5.74 -8.81
C LEU A 145 10.03 -7.13 -8.17
N LEU A 146 9.06 -7.46 -7.32
CA LEU A 146 9.00 -8.77 -6.68
C LEU A 146 8.56 -9.85 -7.67
N ILE A 147 9.20 -11.00 -7.61
CA ILE A 147 8.95 -12.12 -8.51
C ILE A 147 7.49 -12.57 -8.47
N SER A 148 6.91 -12.62 -7.27
CA SER A 148 5.52 -13.02 -7.05
C SER A 148 4.54 -11.86 -7.12
N LYS A 149 4.98 -10.61 -7.31
CA LYS A 149 4.10 -9.42 -7.27
C LYS A 149 3.24 -9.30 -6.00
N LYS A 150 3.75 -9.87 -4.90
CA LYS A 150 3.15 -9.88 -3.57
C LYS A 150 4.22 -10.09 -2.51
N THR A 151 3.98 -9.58 -1.32
CA THR A 151 4.80 -9.80 -0.12
C THR A 151 3.95 -9.57 1.13
N GLU A 152 4.51 -9.86 2.30
CA GLU A 152 3.88 -9.54 3.57
C GLU A 152 3.75 -8.02 3.76
N LYS A 153 2.65 -7.59 4.37
CA LYS A 153 2.39 -6.18 4.67
C LYS A 153 3.52 -5.57 5.49
N ASP A 154 4.07 -6.32 6.43
CA ASP A 154 5.13 -5.84 7.31
C ASP A 154 6.44 -5.59 6.55
N ASN A 155 6.73 -6.37 5.50
CA ASN A 155 7.87 -6.10 4.60
C ASN A 155 7.70 -4.76 3.85
N ILE A 156 6.48 -4.43 3.43
CA ILE A 156 6.17 -3.12 2.81
C ILE A 156 6.38 -2.00 3.83
N LEU A 157 5.89 -2.17 5.05
CA LEU A 157 6.03 -1.15 6.09
C LEU A 157 7.48 -0.95 6.49
N PHE A 158 8.26 -2.03 6.61
CA PHE A 158 9.68 -1.97 6.90
C PHE A 158 10.47 -1.24 5.81
N LEU A 159 10.18 -1.50 4.52
CA LEU A 159 10.71 -0.70 3.42
C LEU A 159 10.24 0.77 3.51
N GLY A 160 8.97 0.97 3.88
CA GLY A 160 8.38 2.28 4.10
C GLY A 160 9.11 3.10 5.17
N ASP A 161 9.60 2.48 6.24
CA ASP A 161 10.41 3.15 7.26
C ASP A 161 11.70 3.71 6.64
N GLN A 162 12.36 2.93 5.78
CA GLN A 162 13.59 3.36 5.11
C GLN A 162 13.38 4.47 4.09
N LEU A 163 12.17 4.58 3.53
CA LEU A 163 11.81 5.61 2.56
C LEU A 163 11.13 6.84 3.19
N GLY A 164 10.80 6.79 4.48
CA GLY A 164 9.95 7.80 5.12
C GLY A 164 8.50 7.79 4.61
N LEU A 165 8.01 6.63 4.16
CA LEU A 165 6.70 6.44 3.53
C LEU A 165 5.82 5.42 4.28
N ARG A 166 6.22 4.93 5.46
CA ARG A 166 5.51 3.87 6.21
C ARG A 166 4.00 4.13 6.32
N THR A 167 3.61 5.28 6.89
CA THR A 167 2.20 5.65 7.08
C THR A 167 1.47 5.85 5.75
N ARG A 168 2.18 6.34 4.72
CA ARG A 168 1.61 6.54 3.38
C ARG A 168 1.38 5.21 2.67
N PHE A 169 2.27 4.23 2.80
CA PHE A 169 2.05 2.88 2.28
C PHE A 169 0.88 2.19 2.98
N ARG A 170 0.77 2.33 4.30
CA ARG A 170 -0.39 1.82 5.05
C ARG A 170 -1.70 2.38 4.48
N ARG A 171 -1.77 3.71 4.29
CA ARG A 171 -2.93 4.37 3.67
C ARG A 171 -3.18 3.92 2.24
N ALA A 172 -2.14 3.84 1.41
CA ALA A 172 -2.24 3.44 0.01
C ALA A 172 -2.84 2.04 -0.18
N LEU A 173 -2.47 1.09 0.68
CA LEU A 173 -3.03 -0.27 0.67
C LEU A 173 -4.53 -0.30 0.96
N VAL A 174 -5.03 0.61 1.81
CA VAL A 174 -6.45 0.70 2.20
C VAL A 174 -7.24 1.51 1.18
N ASN A 175 -6.71 2.66 0.75
CA ASN A 175 -7.40 3.62 -0.12
C ASN A 175 -7.51 3.17 -1.57
N HIS A 176 -6.64 2.27 -2.03
CA HIS A 176 -6.61 1.82 -3.42
C HIS A 176 -6.88 0.31 -3.57
N PRO A 177 -8.05 -0.19 -3.16
CA PRO A 177 -8.40 -1.60 -3.23
C PRO A 177 -8.58 -2.11 -4.66
N GLY A 178 -8.63 -1.22 -5.65
CA GLY A 178 -8.64 -1.58 -7.09
C GLY A 178 -7.24 -1.86 -7.65
N ILE A 179 -6.18 -1.42 -6.98
CA ILE A 179 -4.78 -1.61 -7.42
C ILE A 179 -4.13 -2.68 -6.55
N PHE A 180 -4.31 -2.57 -5.23
CA PHE A 180 -3.78 -3.50 -4.25
C PHE A 180 -4.90 -4.36 -3.67
N TYR A 181 -4.54 -5.60 -3.33
CA TYR A 181 -5.37 -6.48 -2.53
C TYR A 181 -4.58 -6.87 -1.29
N VAL A 182 -5.22 -6.80 -0.11
CA VAL A 182 -4.62 -7.29 1.13
C VAL A 182 -5.41 -8.51 1.58
N SER A 183 -4.75 -9.67 1.56
CA SER A 183 -5.28 -10.91 2.12
C SER A 183 -4.91 -10.99 3.59
N ASN A 184 -5.85 -11.47 4.42
CA ASN A 184 -5.56 -11.88 5.79
C ASN A 184 -5.81 -13.39 5.88
N LYS A 185 -4.72 -14.17 5.91
CA LYS A 185 -4.80 -15.64 5.99
C LYS A 185 -3.84 -16.12 7.06
N ILE A 186 -4.34 -16.94 8.01
CA ILE A 186 -3.53 -17.55 9.07
C ILE A 186 -2.72 -16.48 9.84
N ARG A 187 -3.35 -15.34 10.16
CA ARG A 187 -2.74 -14.17 10.82
C ARG A 187 -1.63 -13.46 10.01
N THR A 188 -1.38 -13.86 8.77
CA THR A 188 -0.46 -13.19 7.86
C THR A 188 -1.24 -12.24 6.95
N HIS A 189 -0.82 -10.97 6.94
CA HIS A 189 -1.34 -9.97 6.02
C HIS A 189 -0.46 -9.93 4.77
N THR A 190 -0.97 -10.36 3.63
CA THR A 190 -0.22 -10.35 2.36
C THR A 190 -0.79 -9.29 1.43
N ALA A 191 0.03 -8.35 1.00
CA ALA A 191 -0.32 -7.38 -0.02
C ALA A 191 0.04 -7.91 -1.41
N VAL A 192 -0.89 -7.76 -2.35
CA VAL A 192 -0.81 -8.30 -3.71
C VAL A 192 -1.09 -7.18 -4.70
N LEU A 193 -0.26 -7.07 -5.74
CA LEU A 193 -0.54 -6.20 -6.88
C LEU A 193 -1.55 -6.88 -7.81
N ARG A 194 -2.77 -6.34 -7.90
CA ARG A 194 -3.88 -7.01 -8.60
C ARG A 194 -3.61 -7.24 -10.07
N GLU A 195 -3.06 -6.25 -10.77
CA GLU A 195 -2.75 -6.38 -12.20
C GLU A 195 -1.74 -7.50 -12.52
N GLY A 196 -0.96 -7.92 -11.51
CA GLY A 196 -0.04 -9.04 -11.62
C GLY A 196 -0.73 -10.39 -11.76
N TYR A 197 -2.04 -10.47 -11.48
CA TYR A 197 -2.78 -11.73 -11.41
C TYR A 197 -4.02 -11.73 -12.30
N LYS A 198 -4.34 -12.90 -12.86
CA LYS A 198 -5.57 -13.15 -13.61
C LYS A 198 -6.05 -14.57 -13.32
N ARG A 199 -7.25 -14.70 -12.73
CA ARG A 199 -7.81 -16.00 -12.29
C ARG A 199 -6.81 -16.77 -11.41
N ASP A 200 -6.27 -16.08 -10.40
CA ASP A 200 -5.30 -16.60 -9.43
C ASP A 200 -3.93 -17.03 -9.98
N LEU A 201 -3.70 -16.83 -11.28
CA LEU A 201 -2.41 -17.10 -11.93
C LEU A 201 -1.64 -15.80 -12.16
N LEU A 202 -0.33 -15.85 -11.91
CA LEU A 202 0.58 -14.76 -12.20
C LEU A 202 0.64 -14.52 -13.71
N VAL A 203 0.37 -13.28 -14.14
CA VAL A 203 0.30 -12.89 -15.56
C VAL A 203 1.68 -12.99 -16.21
N GLU A 204 2.70 -12.48 -15.54
CA GLU A 204 4.08 -12.53 -15.99
C GLU A 204 4.78 -13.74 -15.39
N LYS A 205 5.07 -14.74 -16.23
CA LYS A 205 5.66 -16.00 -15.77
C LYS A 205 7.14 -15.81 -15.49
N HIS A 206 7.54 -15.98 -14.22
CA HIS A 206 8.93 -16.03 -13.82
C HIS A 206 9.41 -17.48 -13.64
N PRO A 207 10.61 -17.88 -14.12
CA PRO A 207 11.11 -19.25 -13.97
C PRO A 207 11.16 -19.73 -12.51
N LEU A 208 11.57 -18.86 -11.58
CA LEU A 208 11.57 -19.17 -10.15
C LEU A 208 10.16 -19.46 -9.60
N MET A 209 9.12 -18.80 -10.11
CA MET A 209 7.74 -19.15 -9.74
C MET A 209 7.33 -20.50 -10.30
N GLY A 210 7.75 -20.83 -11.53
CA GLY A 210 7.55 -22.16 -12.11
C GLY A 210 8.10 -23.27 -11.22
N MET A 211 9.34 -23.11 -10.75
CA MET A 211 9.95 -24.07 -9.82
C MET A 211 9.23 -24.11 -8.47
N ARG A 212 8.80 -22.97 -7.92
CA ARG A 212 8.00 -22.92 -6.69
C ARG A 212 6.68 -23.68 -6.83
N TYR A 213 5.96 -23.50 -7.93
CA TYR A 213 4.71 -24.23 -8.18
C TYR A 213 4.93 -25.74 -8.30
N GLN A 214 5.99 -26.16 -9.01
CA GLN A 214 6.36 -27.57 -9.11
C GLN A 214 6.72 -28.16 -7.74
N TYR A 215 7.45 -27.43 -6.91
CA TYR A 215 7.80 -27.85 -5.57
C TYR A 215 6.57 -28.00 -4.67
N ILE A 216 5.66 -27.00 -4.66
CA ILE A 216 4.40 -27.07 -3.92
C ILE A 216 3.57 -28.29 -4.36
N HIS A 217 3.49 -28.53 -5.67
CA HIS A 217 2.80 -29.69 -6.24
C HIS A 217 3.38 -31.01 -5.73
N LEU A 218 4.72 -31.15 -5.73
CA LEU A 218 5.40 -32.33 -5.21
C LEU A 218 5.13 -32.54 -3.70
N MET A 219 5.16 -31.47 -2.91
CA MET A 219 4.90 -31.52 -1.47
C MET A 219 3.45 -31.91 -1.14
N ASN A 220 2.50 -31.58 -2.01
CA ASN A 220 1.08 -31.95 -1.83
C ASN A 220 0.81 -33.40 -2.26
N LYS A 221 1.43 -33.88 -3.34
CA LYS A 221 1.35 -35.28 -3.76
C LYS A 221 1.75 -36.28 -2.67
N GLY A 222 2.77 -35.94 -1.88
CA GLY A 222 3.21 -36.78 -0.75
C GLY A 222 2.16 -36.88 0.37
N LYS A 223 1.29 -35.88 0.54
CA LYS A 223 0.24 -35.86 1.57
C LYS A 223 -1.00 -36.66 1.14
N GLU A 224 -1.33 -36.66 -0.15
CA GLU A 224 -2.44 -37.43 -0.71
C GLU A 224 -2.19 -38.95 -0.59
N GLN A 225 -0.94 -39.40 -0.78
CA GLN A 225 -0.60 -40.82 -0.59
C GLN A 225 -0.77 -41.28 0.87
N VAL A 226 -0.44 -40.43 1.85
CA VAL A 226 -0.62 -40.76 3.28
C VAL A 226 -2.10 -40.80 3.65
N GLN A 227 -2.93 -39.88 3.13
CA GLN A 227 -4.38 -39.88 3.40
C GLN A 227 -5.13 -41.02 2.69
N SER A 228 -4.66 -41.47 1.51
CA SER A 228 -5.22 -42.63 0.80
C SER A 228 -4.86 -44.00 1.40
N SER A 229 -3.94 -44.04 2.38
CA SER A 229 -3.51 -45.27 3.06
C SER A 229 -4.26 -45.57 4.38
N GLY A 230 -5.18 -44.68 4.78
CA GLY A 230 -6.06 -44.87 5.93
C GLY A 230 -7.43 -45.47 5.57
N ALA A 231 -7.49 -46.80 5.49
CA ALA A 231 -8.68 -47.68 5.49
C ALA A 231 -9.65 -47.62 4.27
N PRO A 232 -9.79 -48.73 3.50
CA PRO A 232 -10.90 -48.90 2.58
C PRO A 232 -12.13 -49.45 3.34
N SER A 233 -13.20 -48.66 3.40
CA SER A 233 -14.53 -49.16 3.74
C SER A 233 -15.20 -49.78 2.51
N SER A 234 -15.83 -50.93 2.74
CA SER A 234 -16.87 -51.54 1.90
C SER A 234 -16.43 -52.17 0.56
N ALA A 235 -16.11 -53.45 0.65
CA ALA A 235 -16.19 -54.40 -0.45
C ALA A 235 -17.61 -54.49 -1.02
N TYR A 236 -17.78 -54.15 -2.30
CA TYR A 236 -18.69 -54.86 -3.20
C TYR A 236 -18.10 -54.89 -4.61
N ALA A 237 -17.60 -56.07 -4.97
CA ALA A 237 -17.24 -56.41 -6.34
C ALA A 237 -18.52 -56.80 -7.12
N ARG A 238 -18.70 -56.20 -8.30
CA ARG A 238 -19.39 -56.88 -9.42
C ARG A 238 -18.74 -56.52 -10.74
N ARG A 239 -18.46 -57.58 -11.50
CA ARG A 239 -17.74 -57.64 -12.78
C ARG A 239 -18.66 -57.43 -13.99
N GLN A 240 -17.99 -57.22 -15.13
CA GLN A 240 -18.38 -57.39 -16.55
C GLN A 240 -18.93 -56.11 -17.23
N GLY A 241 -18.48 -55.69 -18.43
CA GLY A 241 -17.46 -56.20 -19.34
C GLY A 241 -17.28 -55.31 -20.59
N THR A 242 -16.16 -55.51 -21.29
CA THR A 242 -15.87 -55.38 -22.74
C THR A 242 -16.38 -54.17 -23.55
N GLY A 243 -15.44 -53.47 -24.20
CA GLY A 243 -15.70 -52.69 -25.43
C GLY A 243 -14.64 -51.64 -25.74
N ASP A 244 -13.93 -51.81 -26.85
CA ASP A 244 -12.92 -50.93 -27.45
C ASP A 244 -13.28 -49.44 -27.52
N ALA A 245 -12.31 -48.56 -27.23
CA ALA A 245 -12.21 -47.24 -27.88
C ALA A 245 -10.81 -46.62 -27.77
N LYS A 246 -10.24 -46.35 -28.96
CA LYS A 246 -9.25 -45.36 -29.38
C LYS A 246 -8.59 -44.45 -28.34
N LEU A 247 -7.26 -44.36 -28.48
CA LEU A 247 -6.41 -43.25 -28.05
C LEU A 247 -6.87 -41.94 -28.69
N GLU A 248 -7.32 -40.98 -27.88
CA GLU A 248 -7.29 -39.56 -28.20
C GLU A 248 -6.49 -38.84 -27.10
N GLU A 249 -5.58 -37.95 -27.52
CA GLU A 249 -4.82 -37.04 -26.67
C GLU A 249 -5.77 -36.14 -25.86
N GLU A 250 -5.89 -36.39 -24.56
CA GLU A 250 -6.44 -35.40 -23.63
C GLU A 250 -5.40 -34.31 -23.38
N LYS A 251 -5.69 -33.11 -23.90
CA LYS A 251 -5.18 -31.87 -23.34
C LYS A 251 -5.67 -31.79 -21.91
N GLY A 252 -4.75 -31.97 -20.95
CA GLY A 252 -5.03 -31.78 -19.53
C GLY A 252 -5.52 -30.36 -19.25
N GLU A 253 -6.83 -30.20 -19.15
CA GLU A 253 -7.44 -29.05 -18.51
C GLU A 253 -7.12 -29.10 -17.02
N PHE A 254 -6.41 -28.09 -16.56
CA PHE A 254 -6.07 -27.89 -15.16
C PHE A 254 -7.35 -27.58 -14.37
N LEU A 255 -7.95 -28.62 -13.80
CA LEU A 255 -8.89 -28.48 -12.69
C LEU A 255 -8.08 -28.07 -11.46
N GLY A 256 -8.02 -26.76 -11.21
CA GLY A 256 -7.62 -26.25 -9.91
C GLY A 256 -8.58 -26.83 -8.88
N SER A 257 -8.08 -27.72 -8.03
CA SER A 257 -8.85 -28.22 -6.90
C SER A 257 -9.26 -27.04 -6.04
N GLU A 258 -10.55 -26.73 -6.06
CA GLU A 258 -11.24 -25.91 -5.08
C GLU A 258 -10.94 -26.52 -3.70
N VAL A 259 -10.11 -25.84 -2.92
CA VAL A 259 -10.19 -25.96 -1.48
C VAL A 259 -11.18 -24.90 -1.04
N GLU A 260 -12.47 -25.25 -1.13
CA GLU A 260 -13.48 -24.60 -0.32
C GLU A 260 -13.20 -24.98 1.13
N GLU A 261 -12.57 -24.07 1.86
CA GLU A 261 -12.72 -24.05 3.31
C GLU A 261 -13.66 -22.89 3.63
N SER A 262 -14.93 -23.26 3.81
CA SER A 262 -16.01 -22.41 4.25
C SER A 262 -15.73 -21.90 5.66
N GLY A 263 -15.12 -20.72 5.75
CA GLY A 263 -15.19 -19.87 6.93
C GLY A 263 -16.16 -18.74 6.63
N GLU A 264 -17.39 -18.85 7.13
CA GLU A 264 -18.31 -17.71 7.19
C GLU A 264 -17.62 -16.57 7.95
N VAL A 265 -17.46 -15.41 7.32
CA VAL A 265 -17.07 -14.19 8.01
C VAL A 265 -17.95 -13.06 7.53
N GLU A 266 -18.79 -12.59 8.45
CA GLU A 266 -19.65 -11.42 8.32
C GLU A 266 -18.87 -10.21 7.78
N ASN A 267 -19.41 -9.61 6.73
CA ASN A 267 -19.05 -8.25 6.30
C ASN A 267 -19.64 -7.25 7.30
N GLY A 268 -18.95 -7.06 8.43
CA GLY A 268 -19.20 -5.97 9.37
C GLY A 268 -18.28 -4.79 9.07
N TYR A 269 -18.77 -3.78 8.34
CA TYR A 269 -18.19 -2.44 8.41
C TYR A 269 -18.45 -1.90 9.83
N GLY A 270 -17.44 -1.97 10.68
CA GLY A 270 -17.47 -1.46 12.05
C GLY A 270 -16.13 -0.84 12.38
N SER A 271 -16.10 0.50 12.34
CA SER A 271 -15.05 1.33 12.92
C SER A 271 -14.76 0.88 14.35
N ASN A 272 -13.50 0.56 14.65
CA ASN A 272 -12.81 0.69 15.95
C ASN A 272 -11.36 0.21 15.78
N ILE A 273 -10.50 1.08 15.21
CA ILE A 273 -9.10 1.12 15.61
C ILE A 273 -9.04 2.22 16.67
N SER A 274 -8.97 1.80 17.92
CA SER A 274 -8.44 2.60 19.02
C SER A 274 -7.01 2.13 19.21
N ASP A 275 -6.10 2.71 18.43
CA ASP A 275 -4.69 2.76 18.80
C ASP A 275 -4.44 4.23 19.17
N ASP A 276 -4.49 4.48 20.49
CA ASP A 276 -3.93 5.67 21.12
C ASP A 276 -2.43 5.68 20.80
N ASP A 277 -2.04 6.50 19.84
CA ASP A 277 -0.70 7.06 19.73
C ASP A 277 -0.90 8.55 19.46
N ASP A 278 -1.09 9.31 20.54
CA ASP A 278 -1.00 10.77 20.56
C ASP A 278 0.45 11.16 20.24
N GLU A 279 0.75 11.39 18.97
CA GLU A 279 1.90 12.20 18.57
C GLU A 279 1.42 13.66 18.52
N GLU A 280 1.75 14.43 19.57
CA GLU A 280 1.60 15.88 19.58
C GLU A 280 2.55 16.47 18.51
N GLU A 281 2.00 17.14 17.50
CA GLU A 281 2.79 17.98 16.60
C GLU A 281 3.09 19.30 17.33
N GLU A 282 4.37 19.59 17.55
CA GLU A 282 4.84 20.91 18.01
C GLU A 282 4.68 21.91 16.87
N ASP A 283 3.78 22.89 17.04
CA ASP A 283 3.66 24.07 16.20
C ASP A 283 4.82 25.04 16.52
N ASP A 284 5.80 25.14 15.64
CA ASP A 284 6.82 26.21 15.67
C ASP A 284 6.14 27.54 15.27
N GLU A 285 5.76 28.36 16.26
CA GLU A 285 5.41 29.76 16.04
C GLU A 285 6.68 30.61 15.92
N ASP A 286 6.99 31.07 14.71
CA ASP A 286 8.03 32.06 14.43
C ASP A 286 7.62 33.45 15.00
N GLU A 287 8.21 33.85 16.14
CA GLU A 287 8.15 35.24 16.61
C GLU A 287 9.33 36.07 16.07
N ASP A 288 9.05 36.90 15.07
CA ASP A 288 9.90 38.00 14.61
C ASP A 288 9.94 39.14 15.65
N GLU A 289 11.01 39.25 16.44
CA GLU A 289 11.24 40.44 17.29
C GLU A 289 12.45 41.28 16.85
N LYS A 290 12.14 42.54 16.47
CA LYS A 290 13.09 43.57 16.06
C LYS A 290 13.71 44.27 17.27
N ASN A 291 15.01 44.07 17.45
CA ASN A 291 16.08 45.00 17.86
C ASN A 291 15.69 46.36 18.50
N VAL A 292 16.24 46.68 19.69
CA VAL A 292 17.17 47.81 20.03
C VAL A 292 17.56 47.74 21.53
N PRO A 293 18.82 48.00 21.94
CA PRO A 293 19.34 47.73 23.29
C PRO A 293 19.36 48.96 24.22
N ASN A 294 19.34 48.75 25.55
CA ASN A 294 20.03 49.66 26.48
C ASN A 294 20.25 49.10 27.91
N ARG A 295 21.55 49.02 28.23
CA ARG A 295 22.25 49.53 29.43
C ARG A 295 22.05 48.92 30.84
N CYS A 296 23.20 48.44 31.32
CA CYS A 296 23.67 48.04 32.65
C CYS A 296 23.13 48.78 33.89
N VAL A 297 22.93 48.04 34.99
CA VAL A 297 23.33 48.43 36.37
C VAL A 297 23.73 47.18 37.18
N VAL A 298 24.74 47.36 38.03
CA VAL A 298 25.54 46.43 38.84
C VAL A 298 24.94 46.18 40.24
N GLY A 299 25.23 45.01 40.81
CA GLY A 299 25.26 44.72 42.25
C GLY A 299 24.17 43.73 42.71
N GLY A 300 24.38 42.73 43.54
CA GLY A 300 25.50 42.30 44.37
C GLY A 300 24.95 41.40 45.49
N GLU A 301 25.66 40.30 45.76
CA GLU A 301 25.71 39.50 47.00
C GLU A 301 24.51 38.64 47.48
N SER A 302 24.73 37.31 47.36
CA SER A 302 24.83 36.32 48.44
C SER A 302 23.74 36.22 49.53
N ARG A 303 23.06 35.06 49.61
CA ARG A 303 22.95 34.15 50.78
C ARG A 303 21.87 33.05 50.60
N GLU A 304 22.30 31.79 50.67
CA GLU A 304 21.48 30.60 51.02
C GLU A 304 21.38 30.44 52.55
N PRO A 305 20.67 29.43 53.13
CA PRO A 305 19.40 28.79 52.76
C PRO A 305 18.45 28.63 53.98
N SER A 306 17.17 28.32 53.77
CA SER A 306 16.35 27.72 54.86
C SER A 306 15.25 26.79 54.34
N ARG A 307 15.31 25.55 54.85
CA ARG A 307 14.29 24.50 54.80
C ARG A 307 12.94 24.98 55.37
N ILE A 308 11.83 24.37 54.92
CA ILE A 308 10.83 23.63 55.74
C ILE A 308 9.44 23.58 55.06
N ARG A 309 8.85 22.36 55.11
CA ARG A 309 7.43 21.96 55.08
C ARG A 309 6.71 21.70 53.76
N SER A 310 6.72 20.40 53.43
CA SER A 310 5.56 19.52 53.26
C SER A 310 4.20 20.14 53.57
N ARG A 311 3.26 20.03 52.61
CA ARG A 311 1.83 19.87 52.85
C ARG A 311 1.18 19.09 51.71
N GLU A 312 0.77 17.88 52.06
CA GLU A 312 -0.20 17.07 51.34
C GLU A 312 -1.53 17.82 51.23
N PHE A 313 -2.23 17.71 50.10
CA PHE A 313 -3.68 17.90 50.03
C PHE A 313 -4.30 16.90 49.04
N SER A 314 -4.82 15.83 49.62
CA SER A 314 -6.14 15.21 49.41
C SER A 314 -6.78 15.23 48.01
N ARG A 315 -6.97 14.00 47.50
CA ARG A 315 -7.98 13.61 46.51
C ARG A 315 -9.41 13.83 47.05
N SER A 316 -10.34 14.32 46.20
CA SER A 316 -11.68 13.74 45.93
C SER A 316 -12.59 14.70 45.12
N PRO A 317 -13.63 14.20 44.43
CA PRO A 317 -14.17 14.76 43.17
C PRO A 317 -15.54 15.47 43.35
N PRO A 318 -16.11 16.10 42.32
CA PRO A 318 -17.54 16.39 42.29
C PRO A 318 -18.31 15.54 41.27
N ARG A 319 -19.42 14.98 41.76
CA ARG A 319 -20.55 14.44 41.00
C ARG A 319 -21.47 15.58 40.54
N GLY A 320 -22.03 15.45 39.34
CA GLY A 320 -23.49 15.41 39.17
C GLY A 320 -24.26 16.69 38.77
N ASN A 321 -24.87 16.58 37.58
CA ASN A 321 -26.16 17.14 37.12
C ASN A 321 -26.35 18.64 36.86
N SER A 322 -26.69 18.98 35.61
CA SER A 322 -28.10 19.27 35.26
C SER A 322 -28.31 19.57 33.77
N LYS A 323 -29.56 19.35 33.36
CA LYS A 323 -30.15 19.35 32.02
C LYS A 323 -30.18 20.77 31.41
N GLY A 324 -30.13 20.86 30.08
CA GLY A 324 -30.43 22.11 29.37
C GLY A 324 -30.57 21.93 27.86
N SER A 325 -31.80 21.67 27.41
CA SER A 325 -32.20 21.69 25.99
C SER A 325 -32.27 23.14 25.50
N TYR A 326 -31.70 23.46 24.33
CA TYR A 326 -32.11 24.64 23.56
C TYR A 326 -32.28 24.32 22.08
N ARG A 327 -33.53 24.52 21.63
CA ARG A 327 -34.05 24.50 20.26
C ARG A 327 -34.07 25.94 19.73
N ASN A 328 -33.64 26.10 18.47
CA ASN A 328 -34.01 27.08 17.44
C ASN A 328 -34.74 28.40 17.80
N ARG A 329 -34.18 29.50 17.28
CA ARG A 329 -34.85 30.58 16.51
C ARG A 329 -33.73 31.41 15.84
N PHE A 330 -33.79 31.78 14.56
CA PHE A 330 -34.70 32.79 14.01
C PHE A 330 -35.09 32.53 12.53
N GLU A 331 -36.39 32.36 12.33
CA GLU A 331 -37.22 32.92 11.25
C GLU A 331 -37.16 34.48 11.28
N ASN A 332 -37.51 35.30 10.28
CA ASN A 332 -38.28 35.20 9.04
C ASN A 332 -38.11 36.54 8.28
N ASN A 333 -38.37 36.55 6.98
CA ASN A 333 -39.29 37.47 6.28
C ASN A 333 -39.28 37.09 4.78
N LEU A 334 -40.27 36.36 4.23
CA LEU A 334 -41.61 36.79 3.80
C LEU A 334 -41.55 38.09 2.96
N SER A 335 -42.07 38.17 1.73
CA SER A 335 -43.34 37.62 1.23
C SER A 335 -43.37 37.76 -0.32
N MET A 336 -43.90 36.75 -1.04
CA MET A 336 -45.21 36.78 -1.76
C MET A 336 -45.17 37.50 -3.13
N VAL A 337 -45.83 37.07 -4.21
CA VAL A 337 -46.93 36.12 -4.41
C VAL A 337 -47.14 35.83 -5.90
N SER A 338 -47.55 34.58 -6.19
CA SER A 338 -48.40 34.07 -7.30
C SER A 338 -48.09 34.42 -8.76
N GLY A 339 -48.29 33.55 -9.75
CA GLY A 339 -48.90 32.22 -9.75
C GLY A 339 -49.31 31.80 -11.16
N ARG A 340 -49.56 30.49 -11.28
CA ARG A 340 -50.41 29.77 -12.25
C ARG A 340 -49.95 29.59 -13.72
N ARG A 341 -49.76 28.29 -14.01
CA ARG A 341 -50.33 27.46 -15.10
C ARG A 341 -49.74 27.58 -16.52
N GLU A 342 -49.13 26.46 -16.92
CA GLU A 342 -49.01 25.84 -18.27
C GLU A 342 -50.21 26.11 -19.23
N PRO A 343 -50.11 25.94 -20.59
CA PRO A 343 -49.47 24.77 -21.26
C PRO A 343 -48.97 24.90 -22.74
N ARG A 344 -48.41 23.77 -23.23
CA ARG A 344 -48.52 23.16 -24.59
C ARG A 344 -47.85 23.79 -25.85
N ASN A 345 -47.02 22.93 -26.46
CA ASN A 345 -46.90 22.57 -27.90
C ASN A 345 -46.52 23.60 -28.98
N ARG A 346 -45.45 23.29 -29.74
CA ARG A 346 -45.33 23.27 -31.23
C ARG A 346 -43.86 22.96 -31.59
N ARG A 347 -43.52 21.79 -32.15
CA ARG A 347 -43.40 21.43 -33.59
C ARG A 347 -42.54 22.39 -34.45
N GLY A 348 -41.53 21.81 -35.10
CA GLY A 348 -40.76 22.33 -36.25
C GLY A 348 -39.29 21.88 -36.15
N ASN A 349 -38.89 20.67 -36.57
CA ASN A 349 -38.50 20.27 -37.94
C ASN A 349 -37.98 21.40 -38.86
N ILE A 350 -36.74 21.22 -39.34
CA ILE A 350 -36.10 21.53 -40.66
C ILE A 350 -34.57 21.41 -40.36
N VAL A 351 -33.77 20.42 -40.79
CA VAL A 351 -33.44 19.78 -42.09
C VAL A 351 -32.63 20.68 -43.05
N LYS A 352 -31.40 20.21 -43.33
CA LYS A 352 -30.46 20.53 -44.45
C LYS A 352 -29.79 21.91 -44.40
N ALA A 353 -28.51 22.04 -44.73
CA ALA A 353 -27.70 21.28 -45.68
C ALA A 353 -26.31 20.89 -45.13
#